data_AF-A0A9P3GCP6-F1
#
_entry.id   AF-A0A9P3GCP6-F1
#
_cell.length_a   1.000
_cell.length_b   1.000
_cell.length_c   1.000
_cell.angle_alpha   90.00
_cell.angle_beta   90.00
_cell.angle_gamma   90.00
#
_symmetry.space_group_name_H-M   'P 1'
#
loop_
_entity.id
_entity.type
_entity.pdbx_description
1 polymer ?
#
loop_
_entity_poly.entity_id
_entity_poly.type
_entity_poly.pdbx_seq_one_letter_code
_entity_poly.pdbx_strand_id
1 'polypeptide(L)'
;MYLTTGPPLLFALGLRLFLNTINPDHKDSTADFILQGLWQGVLLYHVLKHSTWAVFPVGFGITAKLAYDFTLTFDTTRSACVLLGVALGVLATDVLGQLFEEGRYTDVQPRSPATTVAPLPGSRETTSKRLRLVSFERGPDRERPSRRDRATQDRLRASAPSPASAAAQSIDTALSSSLPSSIDPYGRMPPAEREIALLRARASLADSERRRFKEERKWALSQGNIARADQLDWQVKRYTALMESYHREADAKLVEAAQANQRPIHVPVPVAIPTTPVAPPGTRHSTITYTQPGVQPVYAQAGMPAASPVISVTVDGARASRSRKKSGGGSRLKPAIHVHT
;
A
#
# COMPACT_ATOMS: atom_id res chain seq x y z
N MET A 1 -3.40 -3.37 29.47
CA MET A 1 -3.45 -4.84 29.67
C MET A 1 -3.80 -5.46 28.34
N TYR A 2 -2.87 -6.17 27.71
CA TYR A 2 -3.10 -6.83 26.44
C TYR A 2 -3.96 -8.07 26.70
N LEU A 3 -5.26 -7.97 26.42
CA LEU A 3 -6.13 -9.13 26.35
C LEU A 3 -5.70 -9.93 25.11
N THR A 4 -4.82 -10.91 25.32
CA THR A 4 -4.46 -11.86 24.28
C THR A 4 -5.72 -12.63 23.91
N THR A 5 -5.94 -12.92 22.64
CA THR A 5 -7.16 -13.60 22.15
C THR A 5 -7.16 -15.11 22.43
N GLY A 6 -6.02 -15.65 22.90
CA GLY A 6 -5.84 -17.07 23.20
C GLY A 6 -6.66 -17.61 24.38
N PRO A 7 -6.64 -16.99 25.58
CA PRO A 7 -7.35 -17.49 26.75
C PRO A 7 -8.87 -17.65 26.58
N PRO A 8 -9.61 -16.70 25.95
CA PRO A 8 -11.04 -16.87 25.70
C PRO A 8 -11.33 -18.05 24.76
N LEU A 9 -10.48 -18.27 23.75
CA LEU A 9 -10.66 -19.34 22.76
C LEU A 9 -10.38 -20.71 23.39
N LEU A 10 -9.30 -20.82 24.18
CA LEU A 10 -9.01 -22.00 24.98
C LEU A 10 -10.13 -22.33 25.97
N PHE A 11 -10.69 -21.32 26.62
CA PHE A 11 -11.78 -21.52 27.58
C PHE A 11 -13.07 -21.97 26.89
N ALA A 12 -13.46 -21.33 25.80
CA ALA A 12 -14.66 -21.70 25.03
C ALA A 12 -14.53 -23.12 24.44
N LEU A 13 -13.37 -23.47 23.90
CA LEU A 13 -13.14 -24.79 23.31
C LEU A 13 -13.04 -25.88 24.39
N GLY A 14 -12.36 -25.60 25.49
CA GLY A 14 -12.29 -26.49 26.65
C GLY A 14 -13.67 -26.75 27.27
N LEU A 15 -14.50 -25.72 27.41
CA LEU A 15 -15.87 -25.85 27.90
C LEU A 15 -16.72 -26.71 26.97
N ARG A 16 -16.57 -26.56 25.65
CA ARG A 16 -17.28 -27.38 24.66
C ARG A 16 -16.87 -28.86 24.74
N LEU A 17 -15.57 -29.15 24.89
CA LEU A 17 -15.09 -30.52 25.10
C LEU A 17 -15.64 -31.10 26.40
N PHE A 18 -15.61 -30.33 27.48
CA PHE A 18 -16.12 -30.76 28.78
C PHE A 18 -17.62 -31.09 28.74
N LEU A 19 -18.42 -30.25 28.09
CA LEU A 19 -19.84 -30.52 27.87
C LEU A 19 -20.09 -31.77 27.02
N ASN A 20 -19.23 -32.02 26.02
CA ASN A 20 -19.33 -33.22 25.20
C ASN A 20 -18.99 -34.48 26.00
N THR A 21 -17.97 -34.42 26.86
CA THR A 21 -17.59 -35.54 27.73
C THR A 21 -18.63 -35.88 28.80
N ILE A 22 -19.51 -34.94 29.16
CA ILE A 22 -20.59 -35.15 30.13
C ILE A 22 -21.82 -35.80 29.52
N ASN A 23 -21.96 -35.83 28.19
CA ASN A 23 -23.08 -36.48 27.50
C ASN A 23 -22.74 -37.94 27.13
N PRO A 24 -23.12 -38.94 27.95
CA PRO A 24 -22.78 -40.34 27.72
C PRO A 24 -23.47 -40.97 26.51
N ASP A 25 -24.53 -40.33 25.97
CA ASP A 25 -25.26 -40.82 24.79
C ASP A 25 -24.57 -40.50 23.46
N HIS A 26 -23.46 -39.77 23.46
CA HIS A 26 -22.69 -39.52 22.24
C HIS A 26 -21.83 -40.74 21.89
N LYS A 27 -22.17 -41.39 20.76
CA LYS A 27 -21.30 -42.39 20.14
C LYS A 27 -20.01 -41.71 19.70
N ASP A 28 -18.87 -42.28 20.06
CA ASP A 28 -17.53 -41.83 19.66
C ASP A 28 -17.50 -41.42 18.18
N SER A 29 -17.58 -40.11 17.93
CA SER A 29 -17.57 -39.57 16.58
C SER A 29 -16.14 -39.24 16.19
N THR A 30 -15.78 -39.42 14.92
CA THR A 30 -14.47 -39.02 14.40
C THR A 30 -14.17 -37.54 14.66
N ALA A 31 -15.23 -36.71 14.72
CA ALA A 31 -15.15 -35.30 15.06
C ALA A 31 -14.61 -35.05 16.47
N ASP A 32 -14.87 -35.94 17.43
CA ASP A 32 -14.45 -35.77 18.82
C ASP A 32 -12.93 -35.94 18.97
N PHE A 33 -12.35 -36.89 18.23
CA PHE A 33 -10.89 -37.08 18.17
C PHE A 33 -10.19 -35.87 17.54
N ILE A 34 -10.77 -35.29 16.48
CA ILE A 34 -10.24 -34.08 15.85
C ILE A 34 -10.33 -32.89 16.82
N LEU A 35 -11.46 -32.74 17.52
CA LEU A 35 -11.66 -31.65 18.48
C LEU A 35 -10.70 -31.78 19.68
N GLN A 36 -10.46 -33.00 20.15
CA GLN A 36 -9.49 -33.28 21.20
C GLN A 36 -8.06 -32.95 20.77
N GLY A 37 -7.66 -33.38 19.56
CA GLY A 37 -6.38 -33.01 18.98
C GLY A 37 -6.24 -31.50 18.82
N LEU A 38 -7.29 -30.83 18.33
CA LEU A 38 -7.31 -29.38 18.16
C LEU A 38 -7.10 -28.66 19.49
N TRP A 39 -7.78 -29.06 20.56
CA TRP A 39 -7.55 -28.50 21.89
C TRP A 39 -6.11 -28.67 22.37
N GLN A 40 -5.53 -29.86 22.19
CA GLN A 40 -4.13 -30.13 22.52
C GLN A 40 -3.16 -29.25 21.70
N GLY A 41 -3.46 -29.02 20.41
CA GLY A 41 -2.69 -28.14 19.53
C GLY A 41 -2.73 -26.67 19.97
N VAL A 42 -3.92 -26.15 20.32
CA VAL A 42 -4.06 -24.78 20.85
C VAL A 42 -3.33 -24.64 22.20
N LEU A 43 -3.43 -25.64 23.08
CA LEU A 43 -2.72 -25.67 24.36
C LEU A 43 -1.20 -25.63 24.15
N LEU A 44 -0.68 -26.49 23.26
CA LEU A 44 0.75 -26.56 22.94
C LEU A 44 1.26 -25.23 22.39
N TYR A 45 0.54 -24.60 21.47
CA TYR A 45 0.89 -23.27 20.93
C TYR A 45 0.90 -22.19 22.02
N HIS A 46 -0.08 -22.21 22.92
CA HIS A 46 -0.16 -21.24 24.03
C HIS A 46 1.03 -21.37 24.98
N VAL A 47 1.38 -22.60 25.35
CA VAL A 47 2.57 -22.89 26.18
C VAL A 47 3.84 -22.45 25.46
N LEU A 48 3.96 -22.72 24.15
CA LEU A 48 5.09 -22.30 23.34
C LEU A 48 5.30 -20.78 23.32
N LYS A 49 4.22 -20.00 23.26
CA LYS A 49 4.28 -18.53 23.25
C LYS A 49 4.58 -17.93 24.63
N HIS A 50 4.04 -18.48 25.71
CA HIS A 50 4.17 -17.89 27.05
C HIS A 50 5.32 -18.47 27.88
N SER A 51 5.69 -19.72 27.67
CA SER A 51 6.54 -20.48 28.58
C SER A 51 7.31 -21.58 27.85
N THR A 52 8.41 -21.20 27.21
CA THR A 52 9.25 -22.10 26.40
C THR A 52 9.78 -23.31 27.18
N TRP A 53 10.07 -23.16 28.48
CA TRP A 53 10.54 -24.27 29.32
C TRP A 53 9.46 -25.35 29.56
N ALA A 54 8.19 -24.94 29.60
CA ALA A 54 7.07 -25.86 29.80
C ALA A 54 6.66 -26.60 28.51
N VAL A 55 7.24 -26.26 27.36
CA VAL A 55 6.96 -26.93 26.08
C VAL A 55 7.43 -28.38 26.11
N PHE A 56 8.59 -28.65 26.68
CA PHE A 56 9.14 -30.01 26.75
C PHE A 56 8.23 -30.98 27.51
N PRO A 57 7.79 -30.70 28.76
CA PRO A 57 6.91 -31.62 29.48
C PRO A 57 5.53 -31.74 28.84
N VAL A 58 4.97 -30.65 28.31
CA VAL A 58 3.65 -30.68 27.64
C VAL A 58 3.70 -31.47 26.34
N GLY A 59 4.71 -31.21 25.50
CA GLY A 59 4.94 -31.95 24.27
C GLY A 59 5.18 -33.43 24.53
N PHE A 60 6.04 -33.76 25.50
CA PHE A 60 6.26 -35.14 25.92
C PHE A 60 4.98 -35.81 26.40
N GLY A 61 4.16 -35.13 27.20
CA GLY A 61 2.86 -35.65 27.67
C GLY A 61 1.89 -35.94 26.52
N ILE A 62 1.80 -35.06 25.52
CA ILE A 62 0.96 -35.27 24.33
C ILE A 62 1.47 -36.47 23.52
N THR A 63 2.78 -36.56 23.26
CA THR A 63 3.39 -37.66 22.52
C THR A 63 3.25 -39.00 23.26
N ALA A 64 3.51 -39.03 24.56
CA ALA A 64 3.38 -40.23 25.39
C ALA A 64 1.92 -40.72 25.43
N LYS A 65 0.95 -39.80 25.54
CA LYS A 65 -0.48 -40.14 25.45
C LYS A 65 -0.82 -40.73 24.07
N LEU A 66 -0.39 -40.09 22.99
CA LEU A 66 -0.62 -40.60 21.62
C LEU A 66 -0.03 -42.00 21.42
N ALA A 67 1.18 -42.24 21.93
CA ALA A 67 1.81 -43.55 21.90
C ALA A 67 1.00 -44.58 22.70
N TYR A 68 0.55 -44.22 23.91
CA TYR A 68 -0.28 -45.08 24.74
C TYR A 68 -1.62 -45.43 24.07
N ASP A 69 -2.35 -44.43 23.57
CA ASP A 69 -3.62 -44.62 22.86
C ASP A 69 -3.43 -45.49 21.62
N PHE A 70 -2.33 -45.30 20.88
CA PHE A 70 -1.96 -46.13 19.73
C PHE A 70 -1.67 -47.59 20.11
N THR A 71 -0.93 -47.82 21.20
CA THR A 71 -0.59 -49.18 21.65
C THR A 71 -1.78 -49.95 22.22
N LEU A 72 -2.78 -49.25 22.78
CA LEU A 72 -3.97 -49.90 23.34
C LEU A 72 -5.03 -50.22 22.30
N THR A 73 -5.30 -49.28 21.40
CA THR A 73 -6.43 -49.39 20.47
C THR A 73 -6.03 -49.95 19.12
N PHE A 74 -4.75 -49.85 18.74
CA PHE A 74 -4.21 -50.15 17.40
C PHE A 74 -5.00 -49.50 16.24
N ASP A 75 -5.82 -48.49 16.54
CA ASP A 75 -6.65 -47.82 15.57
C ASP A 75 -5.87 -46.64 14.97
N THR A 76 -5.22 -46.91 13.85
CA THR A 76 -4.41 -45.93 13.11
C THR A 76 -5.23 -44.71 12.70
N THR A 77 -6.53 -44.89 12.46
CA THR A 77 -7.42 -43.81 12.00
C THR A 77 -7.67 -42.80 13.12
N ARG A 78 -7.91 -43.26 14.35
CA ARG A 78 -8.10 -42.40 15.53
C ARG A 78 -6.85 -41.59 15.81
N SER A 79 -5.69 -42.25 15.81
CA SER A 79 -4.40 -41.58 16.03
C SER A 79 -4.13 -40.52 14.95
N ALA A 80 -4.38 -40.84 13.67
CA ALA A 80 -4.24 -39.89 12.57
C ALA A 80 -5.18 -38.68 12.72
N CYS A 81 -6.44 -38.88 13.13
CA CYS A 81 -7.39 -37.80 13.39
C CYS A 81 -6.94 -36.89 14.53
N VAL A 82 -6.40 -37.44 15.62
CA VAL A 82 -5.87 -36.64 16.74
C VAL A 82 -4.65 -35.84 16.28
N LEU A 83 -3.69 -36.46 15.59
CA LEU A 83 -2.50 -35.78 15.05
C LEU A 83 -2.88 -34.64 14.09
N LEU A 84 -3.84 -34.89 13.19
CA LEU A 84 -4.38 -33.89 12.29
C LEU A 84 -5.04 -32.74 13.06
N GLY A 85 -5.82 -33.06 14.10
CA GLY A 85 -6.39 -32.07 15.01
C GLY A 85 -5.32 -31.20 15.67
N VAL A 86 -4.25 -31.80 16.21
CA VAL A 86 -3.13 -31.07 16.84
C VAL A 86 -2.48 -30.10 15.85
N ALA A 87 -2.15 -30.58 14.64
CA ALA A 87 -1.56 -29.73 13.60
C ALA A 87 -2.50 -28.58 13.20
N LEU A 88 -3.79 -28.87 13.01
CA LEU A 88 -4.81 -27.87 12.69
C LEU A 88 -4.95 -26.84 13.82
N GLY A 89 -4.92 -27.26 15.08
CA GLY A 89 -4.99 -26.37 16.24
C GLY A 89 -3.81 -25.40 16.31
N VAL A 90 -2.59 -25.89 16.06
CA VAL A 90 -1.39 -25.04 16.00
C VAL A 90 -1.49 -24.04 14.85
N LEU A 91 -1.81 -24.49 13.63
CA LEU A 91 -1.95 -23.62 12.46
C LEU A 91 -3.06 -22.59 12.62
N ALA A 92 -4.22 -23.00 13.11
CA ALA A 92 -5.33 -22.09 13.35
C ALA A 92 -4.95 -21.02 14.38
N THR A 93 -4.25 -21.39 15.45
CA THR A 93 -3.83 -20.41 16.46
C THR A 93 -2.74 -19.48 15.96
N ASP A 94 -1.85 -19.95 15.08
CA ASP A 94 -0.85 -19.10 14.42
C ASP A 94 -1.51 -18.11 13.45
N VAL A 95 -2.41 -18.57 12.58
CA VAL A 95 -3.16 -17.71 11.65
C VAL A 95 -4.05 -16.71 12.40
N LEU A 96 -4.73 -17.14 13.47
CA LEU A 96 -5.50 -16.21 14.31
C LEU A 96 -4.56 -15.22 15.01
N GLY A 97 -3.41 -15.70 15.51
CA GLY A 97 -2.37 -14.86 16.07
C GLY A 97 -1.94 -13.76 15.10
N GLN A 98 -1.56 -14.14 13.89
CA GLN A 98 -1.20 -13.23 12.80
C GLN A 98 -2.37 -12.29 12.46
N LEU A 99 -3.58 -12.81 12.25
CA LEU A 99 -4.74 -11.99 11.89
C LEU A 99 -5.09 -10.96 12.97
N PHE A 100 -4.99 -11.31 14.25
CA PHE A 100 -5.29 -10.39 15.35
C PHE A 100 -4.14 -9.43 15.66
N GLU A 101 -2.90 -9.90 15.58
CA GLU A 101 -1.72 -9.06 15.77
C GLU A 101 -1.54 -8.12 14.58
N GLU A 102 -1.46 -8.64 13.35
CA GLU A 102 -1.28 -7.88 12.11
C GLU A 102 -2.52 -7.05 11.74
N GLY A 103 -3.73 -7.56 12.01
CA GLY A 103 -4.97 -6.82 11.81
C GLY A 103 -5.08 -5.58 12.70
N ARG A 104 -4.38 -5.54 13.84
CA ARG A 104 -4.26 -4.36 14.70
C ARG A 104 -3.04 -3.49 14.40
N TYR A 105 -2.07 -3.96 13.61
CA TYR A 105 -0.90 -3.16 13.18
C TYR A 105 -1.17 -2.26 11.97
N THR A 106 -2.34 -2.35 11.32
CA THR A 106 -2.75 -1.33 10.33
C THR A 106 -3.27 -0.05 10.95
N ASP A 107 -3.43 0.01 12.27
CA ASP A 107 -3.44 1.29 12.95
C ASP A 107 -1.99 1.77 12.97
N VAL A 108 -1.64 2.56 11.96
CA VAL A 108 -0.38 3.29 11.82
C VAL A 108 -0.10 3.95 13.16
N GLN A 109 0.66 3.28 14.02
CA GLN A 109 1.31 3.92 15.14
C GLN A 109 2.18 4.97 14.47
N PRO A 110 1.88 6.28 14.61
CA PRO A 110 2.73 7.30 14.05
C PRO A 110 4.06 7.08 14.72
N ARG A 111 5.01 6.53 13.96
CA ARG A 111 6.39 6.33 14.36
C ARG A 111 6.86 7.71 14.79
N SER A 112 6.80 7.96 16.10
CA SER A 112 7.49 9.10 16.70
C SER A 112 8.93 8.88 16.27
N PRO A 113 9.53 9.82 15.51
CA PRO A 113 10.92 9.67 15.13
C PRO A 113 11.69 9.62 16.44
N ALA A 114 12.17 8.43 16.78
CA ALA A 114 13.17 8.20 17.80
C ALA A 114 14.40 8.96 17.32
N THR A 115 14.43 10.24 17.70
CA THR A 115 15.55 11.12 17.53
C THR A 115 16.51 10.70 18.64
N THR A 116 17.16 9.56 18.44
CA THR A 116 18.33 9.16 19.22
C THR A 116 19.47 10.07 18.76
N VAL A 117 19.41 11.33 19.21
CA VAL A 117 20.59 12.21 19.18
C VAL A 117 21.51 11.65 20.24
N ALA A 118 22.55 10.96 19.79
CA ALA A 118 23.73 10.72 20.60
C ALA A 118 24.23 12.08 21.12
N PRO A 119 24.45 12.24 22.43
CA PRO A 119 25.05 13.45 22.96
C PRO A 119 26.54 13.45 22.57
N LEU A 120 26.89 14.15 21.49
CA LEU A 120 28.28 14.48 21.21
C LEU A 120 28.61 15.79 21.94
N PRO A 121 29.62 15.82 22.82
CA PRO A 121 30.01 17.03 23.53
C PRO A 121 30.97 17.84 22.65
N GLY A 122 30.56 19.03 22.22
CA GLY A 122 31.52 19.91 21.57
C GLY A 122 30.93 21.13 20.87
N SER A 123 31.52 22.27 21.21
CA SER A 123 31.57 23.49 20.42
C SER A 123 30.39 24.46 20.50
N ARG A 124 30.46 25.25 21.58
CA ARG A 124 30.53 26.72 21.58
C ARG A 124 30.33 27.45 20.23
N GLU A 125 29.51 28.49 20.37
CA GLU A 125 29.62 29.83 19.76
C GLU A 125 29.19 30.08 18.30
N THR A 126 28.06 30.80 18.24
CA THR A 126 27.79 32.00 17.44
C THR A 126 27.84 31.89 15.90
N THR A 127 26.69 32.09 15.26
CA THR A 127 26.45 33.33 14.49
C THR A 127 25.04 33.37 13.89
N SER A 128 24.30 34.39 14.34
CA SER A 128 23.32 35.19 13.61
C SER A 128 23.04 34.82 12.14
N LYS A 129 21.84 34.31 11.86
CA LYS A 129 21.14 34.53 10.58
C LYS A 129 19.64 34.71 10.80
N ARG A 130 19.25 36.00 10.85
CA ARG A 130 17.95 36.61 10.50
C ARG A 130 16.80 35.62 10.21
N LEU A 131 16.00 35.36 11.24
CA LEU A 131 14.63 34.89 11.08
C LEU A 131 13.77 36.06 10.57
N ARG A 132 13.44 36.04 9.28
CA ARG A 132 12.41 36.91 8.72
C ARG A 132 11.06 36.37 9.20
N LEU A 133 10.59 36.90 10.32
CA LEU A 133 9.28 36.66 10.89
C LEU A 133 8.24 37.29 9.96
N VAL A 134 7.66 36.50 9.06
CA VAL A 134 6.43 36.91 8.36
C VAL A 134 5.29 36.66 9.33
N SER A 135 4.95 37.70 10.10
CA SER A 135 3.71 37.76 10.86
C SER A 135 2.55 37.85 9.87
N PHE A 136 1.76 36.79 9.77
CA PHE A 136 0.42 36.92 9.20
C PHE A 136 -0.42 37.68 10.23
N GLU A 137 -0.62 38.96 9.95
CA GLU A 137 -1.55 39.84 10.62
C GLU A 137 -2.92 39.17 10.63
N ARG A 138 -3.31 38.72 11.82
CA ARG A 138 -4.61 38.11 12.08
C ARG A 138 -5.58 39.28 12.20
N GLY A 139 -6.22 39.60 11.08
CA GLY A 139 -7.26 40.63 11.05
C GLY A 139 -8.31 40.37 12.14
N PRO A 140 -8.68 41.39 12.94
CA PRO A 140 -9.77 41.28 13.89
C PRO A 140 -11.10 41.28 13.13
N ASP A 141 -12.11 40.67 13.74
CA ASP A 141 -13.52 40.76 13.37
C ASP A 141 -13.92 40.20 11.99
N ARG A 142 -14.09 38.88 11.95
CA ARG A 142 -15.22 38.31 11.23
C ARG A 142 -16.15 37.64 12.22
N GLU A 143 -17.28 38.30 12.41
CA GLU A 143 -18.48 37.88 13.11
C GLU A 143 -18.65 36.37 13.07
N ARG A 144 -18.62 35.79 14.27
CA ARG A 144 -18.89 34.39 14.53
C ARG A 144 -20.40 34.21 14.31
N PRO A 145 -20.86 33.51 13.27
CA PRO A 145 -22.29 33.33 13.07
C PRO A 145 -22.87 32.59 14.28
N SER A 146 -23.91 33.19 14.83
CA SER A 146 -24.70 32.71 15.96
C SER A 146 -25.06 31.24 15.79
N ARG A 147 -24.89 30.46 16.85
CA ARG A 147 -25.15 29.01 16.91
C ARG A 147 -26.62 28.64 16.60
N ARG A 148 -27.50 29.62 16.41
CA ARG A 148 -28.93 29.47 16.18
C ARG A 148 -29.31 29.21 14.71
N ASP A 149 -28.48 29.61 13.75
CA ASP A 149 -28.81 29.43 12.31
C ASP A 149 -28.42 28.06 11.75
N ARG A 150 -27.64 27.27 12.50
CA ARG A 150 -27.18 25.95 12.06
C ARG A 150 -28.29 24.90 12.05
N ALA A 151 -29.29 25.04 12.93
CA ALA A 151 -30.41 24.08 13.02
C ALA A 151 -31.38 24.18 11.83
N THR A 152 -31.50 25.35 11.20
CA THR A 152 -32.42 25.58 10.08
C THR A 152 -31.83 25.07 8.76
N GLN A 153 -30.51 25.15 8.58
CA GLN A 153 -29.83 24.60 7.40
C GLN A 153 -29.82 23.06 7.36
N ASP A 154 -29.72 22.38 8.50
CA ASP A 154 -29.78 20.92 8.55
C ASP A 154 -31.18 20.39 8.17
N ARG A 155 -32.25 21.15 8.47
CA ARG A 155 -33.62 20.78 8.11
C ARG A 155 -33.92 20.92 6.62
N LEU A 156 -33.34 21.91 5.94
CA LEU A 156 -33.47 22.09 4.49
C LEU A 156 -32.63 21.08 3.70
N ARG A 157 -31.56 20.53 4.29
CA ARG A 157 -30.71 19.51 3.68
C ARG A 157 -31.29 18.09 3.79
N ALA A 158 -32.09 17.83 4.83
CA ALA A 158 -32.80 16.56 5.00
C ALA A 158 -33.96 16.37 4.00
N SER A 159 -34.44 17.44 3.37
CA SER A 159 -35.49 17.42 2.34
C SER A 159 -34.95 17.43 0.90
N ALA A 160 -33.64 17.42 0.70
CA ALA A 160 -33.07 17.28 -0.64
C ALA A 160 -33.24 15.83 -1.11
N PRO A 161 -33.81 15.58 -2.30
CA PRO A 161 -33.97 14.24 -2.83
C PRO A 161 -32.60 13.55 -2.88
N SER A 162 -32.50 12.42 -2.19
CA SER A 162 -31.31 11.57 -2.13
C SER A 162 -30.79 11.38 -3.56
N PRO A 163 -29.53 11.75 -3.90
CA PRO A 163 -29.01 11.50 -5.22
C PRO A 163 -29.10 10.00 -5.46
N ALA A 164 -29.90 9.63 -6.45
CA ALA A 164 -30.18 8.25 -6.83
C ALA A 164 -28.87 7.46 -6.80
N SER A 165 -28.92 6.28 -6.17
CA SER A 165 -27.84 5.30 -6.16
C SER A 165 -27.27 5.17 -7.56
N ALA A 166 -26.16 5.88 -7.82
CA ALA A 166 -25.44 5.79 -9.06
C ALA A 166 -24.99 4.34 -9.14
N ALA A 167 -25.68 3.59 -10.00
CA ALA A 167 -25.39 2.21 -10.28
C ALA A 167 -23.88 2.08 -10.47
N ALA A 168 -23.33 1.02 -9.89
CA ALA A 168 -21.94 0.59 -10.04
C ALA A 168 -21.64 0.32 -11.53
N GLN A 169 -21.53 1.37 -12.32
CA GLN A 169 -20.95 1.33 -13.65
C GLN A 169 -19.48 1.02 -13.42
N SER A 170 -19.19 -0.27 -13.52
CA SER A 170 -17.85 -0.85 -13.54
C SER A 170 -16.97 -0.01 -14.46
N ILE A 171 -16.05 0.73 -13.84
CA ILE A 171 -15.09 1.64 -14.50
C ILE A 171 -14.17 0.88 -15.47
N ASP A 172 -14.11 -0.45 -15.35
CA ASP A 172 -13.31 -1.32 -16.22
C ASP A 172 -13.77 -1.29 -17.69
N THR A 173 -15.03 -0.97 -17.99
CA THR A 173 -15.53 -1.02 -19.38
C THR A 173 -15.49 0.33 -20.12
N ALA A 174 -15.49 1.46 -19.41
CA ALA A 174 -15.51 2.79 -20.04
C ALA A 174 -14.12 3.35 -20.38
N LEU A 175 -13.06 2.84 -19.74
CA LEU A 175 -11.69 3.34 -19.88
C LEU A 175 -10.95 2.79 -21.12
N SER A 176 -11.46 1.73 -21.76
CA SER A 176 -10.69 1.03 -22.79
C SER A 176 -10.92 1.55 -24.22
N SER A 177 -11.93 2.39 -24.48
CA SER A 177 -12.30 2.79 -25.85
C SER A 177 -12.24 4.29 -26.14
N SER A 178 -12.23 5.17 -25.14
CA SER A 178 -12.45 6.63 -25.37
C SER A 178 -11.28 7.56 -25.01
N LEU A 179 -10.23 7.06 -24.35
CA LEU A 179 -9.09 7.89 -23.92
C LEU A 179 -7.93 8.12 -24.93
N PRO A 180 -7.76 7.42 -26.07
CA PRO A 180 -6.50 7.54 -26.81
C PRO A 180 -6.33 8.87 -27.58
N SER A 181 -7.38 9.67 -27.77
CA SER A 181 -7.30 10.87 -28.63
C SER A 181 -6.95 12.18 -27.90
N SER A 182 -7.22 12.31 -26.60
CA SER A 182 -7.03 13.62 -25.91
C SER A 182 -5.59 13.93 -25.49
N ILE A 183 -4.75 12.91 -25.31
CA ILE A 183 -3.38 13.09 -24.76
C ILE A 183 -2.41 13.59 -25.82
N ASP A 184 -2.62 13.21 -27.09
CA ASP A 184 -1.78 13.62 -28.21
C ASP A 184 -2.64 13.89 -29.45
N PRO A 185 -3.42 14.99 -29.45
CA PRO A 185 -4.35 15.29 -30.54
C PRO A 185 -3.65 15.52 -31.89
N TYR A 186 -2.36 15.87 -31.86
CA TYR A 186 -1.56 16.18 -33.05
C TYR A 186 -0.59 15.06 -33.43
N GLY A 187 -0.57 13.93 -32.71
CA GLY A 187 0.32 12.80 -33.00
C GLY A 187 1.81 13.15 -32.89
N ARG A 188 2.19 14.19 -32.15
CA ARG A 188 3.58 14.69 -32.08
C ARG A 188 4.45 13.91 -31.10
N MET A 189 3.82 13.18 -30.18
CA MET A 189 4.54 12.46 -29.12
C MET A 189 4.98 11.08 -29.64
N PRO A 190 6.23 10.66 -29.40
CA PRO A 190 6.67 9.32 -29.77
C PRO A 190 5.81 8.27 -29.06
N PRO A 191 5.61 7.09 -29.66
CA PRO A 191 4.65 6.10 -29.16
C PRO A 191 4.94 5.67 -27.71
N ALA A 192 6.21 5.54 -27.34
CA ALA A 192 6.60 5.19 -25.97
C ALA A 192 6.25 6.28 -24.94
N GLU A 193 6.44 7.56 -25.29
CA GLU A 193 6.05 8.67 -24.41
C GLU A 193 4.52 8.77 -24.28
N ARG A 194 3.77 8.45 -25.34
CA ARG A 194 2.31 8.41 -25.31
C ARG A 194 1.78 7.37 -24.33
N GLU A 195 2.38 6.17 -24.30
CA GLU A 195 2.04 5.14 -23.31
C GLU A 195 2.30 5.61 -21.87
N ILE A 196 3.47 6.21 -21.62
CA ILE A 196 3.83 6.75 -20.30
C ILE A 196 2.86 7.85 -19.87
N ALA A 197 2.51 8.77 -20.78
CA ALA A 197 1.54 9.83 -20.53
C ALA A 197 0.15 9.27 -20.20
N LEU A 198 -0.28 8.21 -20.90
CA LEU A 198 -1.54 7.52 -20.64
C LEU A 198 -1.56 6.86 -19.26
N LEU A 199 -0.50 6.14 -18.89
CA LEU A 199 -0.38 5.53 -17.55
C LEU A 199 -0.40 6.58 -16.44
N ARG A 200 0.28 7.72 -16.62
CA ARG A 200 0.24 8.84 -15.66
C ARG A 200 -1.14 9.50 -15.57
N ALA A 201 -1.85 9.61 -16.69
CA ALA A 201 -3.23 10.10 -16.69
C ALA A 201 -4.16 9.14 -15.93
N ARG A 202 -4.01 7.82 -16.13
CA ARG A 202 -4.75 6.80 -15.37
C ARG A 202 -4.44 6.84 -13.88
N ALA A 203 -3.17 7.00 -13.50
CA ALA A 203 -2.78 7.18 -12.11
C ALA A 203 -3.44 8.43 -11.49
N SER A 204 -3.49 9.53 -12.25
CA SER A 204 -4.13 10.78 -11.81
C SER A 204 -5.65 10.61 -11.61
N LEU A 205 -6.31 9.88 -12.51
CA LEU A 205 -7.72 9.54 -12.39
C LEU A 205 -7.98 8.69 -11.14
N ALA A 206 -7.15 7.67 -10.90
CA ALA A 206 -7.25 6.84 -9.70
C ALA A 206 -7.07 7.65 -8.40
N ASP A 207 -6.18 8.65 -8.37
CA ASP A 207 -6.05 9.54 -7.20
C ASP A 207 -7.26 10.45 -7.03
N SER A 208 -7.89 10.94 -8.11
CA SER A 208 -9.13 11.72 -7.99
C SER A 208 -10.27 10.91 -7.38
N GLU A 209 -10.46 9.65 -7.81
CA GLU A 209 -11.47 8.75 -7.23
C GLU A 209 -11.15 8.43 -5.77
N ARG A 210 -9.87 8.15 -5.45
CA ARG A 210 -9.42 7.96 -4.08
C ARG A 210 -9.75 9.15 -3.18
N ARG A 211 -9.57 10.39 -3.65
CA ARG A 211 -9.90 11.60 -2.88
C ARG A 211 -11.40 11.73 -2.66
N ARG A 212 -12.19 11.49 -3.70
CA ARG A 212 -13.65 11.46 -3.62
C ARG A 212 -14.13 10.46 -2.57
N PHE A 213 -13.66 9.21 -2.62
CA PHE A 213 -14.05 8.20 -1.63
C PHE A 213 -13.62 8.55 -0.20
N LYS A 214 -12.49 9.24 -0.01
CA LYS A 214 -12.09 9.75 1.31
C LYS A 214 -13.06 10.80 1.84
N GLU A 215 -13.60 11.65 0.99
CA GLU A 215 -14.58 12.67 1.38
C GLU A 215 -15.94 12.03 1.67
N GLU A 216 -16.40 11.13 0.81
CA GLU A 216 -17.63 10.36 1.03
C GLU A 216 -17.55 9.55 2.33
N ARG A 217 -16.38 8.97 2.65
CA ARG A 217 -16.17 8.24 3.91
C ARG A 217 -16.36 9.14 5.13
N LYS A 218 -15.79 10.36 5.11
CA LYS A 218 -15.99 11.34 6.19
C LYS A 218 -17.45 11.74 6.30
N TRP A 219 -18.13 11.88 5.18
CA TRP A 219 -19.55 12.19 5.17
C TRP A 219 -20.38 11.05 5.77
N ALA A 220 -20.12 9.79 5.41
CA ALA A 220 -20.78 8.63 6.02
C ALA A 220 -20.55 8.55 7.55
N LEU A 221 -19.33 8.80 8.01
CA LEU A 221 -19.01 8.89 9.44
C LEU A 221 -19.78 10.02 10.14
N SER A 222 -19.92 11.17 9.50
CA SER A 222 -20.71 12.29 10.05
C SER A 222 -22.20 11.97 10.19
N GLN A 223 -22.71 11.02 9.38
CA GLN A 223 -24.07 10.51 9.45
C GLN A 223 -24.22 9.33 10.43
N GLY A 224 -23.14 8.90 11.08
CA GLY A 224 -23.15 7.72 11.96
C GLY A 224 -23.25 6.37 11.24
N ASN A 225 -23.11 6.33 9.90
CA ASN A 225 -23.17 5.09 9.13
C ASN A 225 -21.78 4.46 9.00
N ILE A 226 -21.42 3.65 10.01
CA ILE A 226 -20.10 3.01 10.12
C ILE A 226 -19.89 1.97 9.01
N ALA A 227 -20.90 1.14 8.71
CA ALA A 227 -20.81 0.10 7.69
C ALA A 227 -20.49 0.67 6.30
N ARG A 228 -21.13 1.78 5.92
CA ARG A 228 -20.81 2.47 4.66
C ARG A 228 -19.42 3.10 4.68
N ALA A 229 -18.99 3.65 5.81
CA ALA A 229 -17.64 4.19 5.95
C ALA A 229 -16.55 3.12 5.77
N ASP A 230 -16.79 1.89 6.24
CA ASP A 230 -15.87 0.77 6.07
C ASP A 230 -15.81 0.28 4.61
N GLN A 231 -16.97 0.21 3.93
CA GLN A 231 -17.01 -0.07 2.49
C GLN A 231 -16.22 0.96 1.68
N LEU A 232 -16.40 2.25 1.99
CA LEU A 232 -15.67 3.33 1.34
C LEU A 232 -14.17 3.29 1.66
N ASP A 233 -13.77 2.85 2.86
CA ASP A 233 -12.36 2.65 3.21
C ASP A 233 -11.70 1.58 2.33
N TRP A 234 -12.41 0.48 2.07
CA TRP A 234 -11.93 -0.56 1.14
C TRP A 234 -11.73 0.00 -0.28
N GLN A 235 -12.65 0.84 -0.76
CA GLN A 235 -12.48 1.52 -2.05
C GLN A 235 -11.26 2.44 -2.06
N VAL A 236 -11.04 3.23 -1.00
CA VAL A 236 -9.84 4.08 -0.87
C VAL A 236 -8.56 3.25 -0.97
N LYS A 237 -8.51 2.09 -0.31
CA LYS A 237 -7.36 1.17 -0.37
C LYS A 237 -7.17 0.63 -1.79
N ARG A 238 -8.25 0.15 -2.43
CA ARG A 238 -8.22 -0.34 -3.82
C ARG A 238 -7.67 0.71 -4.80
N TYR A 239 -8.20 1.93 -4.79
CA TYR A 239 -7.73 2.99 -5.69
C TYR A 239 -6.33 3.50 -5.36
N THR A 240 -5.89 3.40 -4.09
CA THR A 240 -4.50 3.68 -3.73
C THR A 240 -3.56 2.65 -4.37
N ALA A 241 -3.88 1.36 -4.27
CA ALA A 241 -3.07 0.31 -4.89
C ALA A 241 -3.04 0.44 -6.43
N LEU A 242 -4.18 0.76 -7.05
CA LEU A 242 -4.32 0.94 -8.49
C LEU A 242 -3.54 2.18 -9.02
N MET A 243 -3.55 3.28 -8.26
CA MET A 243 -2.71 4.44 -8.54
C MET A 243 -1.22 4.08 -8.46
N GLU A 244 -0.80 3.36 -7.42
CA GLU A 244 0.59 2.94 -7.24
C GLU A 244 1.06 1.97 -8.34
N SER A 245 0.20 1.04 -8.79
CA SER A 245 0.55 0.14 -9.88
C SER A 245 0.78 0.89 -11.19
N TYR A 246 -0.06 1.87 -11.52
CA TYR A 246 0.13 2.68 -12.72
C TYR A 246 1.38 3.56 -12.67
N HIS A 247 1.74 4.07 -11.48
CA HIS A 247 3.02 4.78 -11.32
C HIS A 247 4.20 3.86 -11.56
N ARG A 248 4.21 2.65 -10.98
CA ARG A 248 5.29 1.68 -11.20
C ARG A 248 5.40 1.27 -12.67
N GLU A 249 4.26 1.05 -13.33
CA GLU A 249 4.22 0.69 -14.75
C GLU A 249 4.72 1.84 -15.63
N ALA A 250 4.31 3.09 -15.35
CA ALA A 250 4.79 4.27 -16.06
C ALA A 250 6.31 4.45 -15.90
N ASP A 251 6.84 4.24 -14.70
CA ASP A 251 8.26 4.35 -14.42
C ASP A 251 9.06 3.22 -15.10
N ALA A 252 8.54 1.99 -15.11
CA ALA A 252 9.14 0.87 -15.85
C ALA A 252 9.21 1.15 -17.36
N LYS A 253 8.12 1.68 -17.94
CA LYS A 253 8.05 2.09 -19.34
C LYS A 253 9.00 3.25 -19.67
N LEU A 254 9.20 4.18 -18.74
CA LEU A 254 10.16 5.25 -18.89
C LEU A 254 11.60 4.73 -18.95
N VAL A 255 11.94 3.74 -18.13
CA VAL A 255 13.27 3.08 -18.17
C VAL A 255 13.45 2.32 -19.48
N GLU A 256 12.44 1.59 -19.94
CA GLU A 256 12.47 0.88 -21.23
C GLU A 256 12.69 1.85 -22.40
N ALA A 257 11.95 2.96 -22.44
CA ALA A 257 12.10 3.99 -23.47
C ALA A 257 13.49 4.65 -23.43
N ALA A 258 14.02 4.93 -22.24
CA ALA A 258 15.38 5.46 -22.08
C ALA A 258 16.44 4.47 -22.57
N GLN A 259 16.27 3.17 -22.27
CA GLN A 259 17.18 2.13 -22.73
C GLN A 259 17.13 1.93 -24.24
N ALA A 260 15.94 2.00 -24.84
CA ALA A 260 15.77 1.93 -26.30
C ALA A 260 16.50 3.08 -27.01
N ASN A 261 16.44 4.30 -26.45
CA ASN A 261 17.15 5.47 -26.98
C ASN A 261 18.67 5.40 -26.82
N GLN A 262 19.16 4.66 -25.83
CA GLN A 262 20.59 4.47 -25.58
C GLN A 262 21.23 3.38 -26.45
N ARG A 263 20.44 2.53 -27.13
CA ARG A 263 21.01 1.53 -28.02
C ARG A 263 21.77 2.26 -29.13
N PRO A 264 23.11 2.19 -29.16
CA PRO A 264 23.87 2.86 -30.20
C PRO A 264 23.35 2.29 -31.51
N ILE A 265 22.93 3.18 -32.41
CA ILE A 265 22.62 2.81 -33.79
C ILE A 265 23.85 2.06 -34.26
N HIS A 266 23.70 0.75 -34.47
CA HIS A 266 24.76 -0.07 -35.02
C HIS A 266 24.97 0.47 -36.43
N VAL A 267 25.85 1.47 -36.56
CA VAL A 267 26.28 1.97 -37.86
C VAL A 267 26.80 0.74 -38.56
N PRO A 268 26.13 0.24 -39.61
CA PRO A 268 26.63 -0.91 -40.33
C PRO A 268 28.05 -0.55 -40.73
N VAL A 269 29.01 -1.31 -40.21
CA VAL A 269 30.41 -1.16 -40.58
C VAL A 269 30.41 -1.16 -42.11
N PRO A 270 30.92 -0.10 -42.77
CA PRO A 270 30.93 -0.05 -44.22
C PRO A 270 31.62 -1.32 -44.69
N VAL A 271 30.84 -2.24 -45.28
CA VAL A 271 31.36 -3.44 -45.90
C VAL A 271 32.33 -2.93 -46.95
N ALA A 272 33.63 -3.22 -46.75
CA ALA A 272 34.64 -2.91 -47.72
C ALA A 272 34.21 -3.56 -49.04
N ILE A 273 33.78 -2.73 -49.99
CA ILE A 273 33.46 -3.17 -51.33
C ILE A 273 34.78 -3.74 -51.88
N PRO A 274 34.86 -5.04 -52.21
CA PRO A 274 36.06 -5.56 -52.86
C PRO A 274 36.23 -4.81 -54.17
N THR A 275 37.31 -4.04 -54.27
CA THR A 275 37.76 -3.39 -55.49
C THR A 275 38.04 -4.46 -56.54
N THR A 276 37.07 -4.72 -57.41
CA THR A 276 37.29 -5.42 -58.66
C THR A 276 38.05 -4.51 -59.62
N PRO A 277 39.12 -5.00 -60.26
CA PRO A 277 39.90 -4.21 -61.21
C PRO A 277 39.11 -3.91 -62.49
N VAL A 278 39.25 -2.66 -62.92
CA VAL A 278 38.64 -2.01 -64.07
C VAL A 278 39.02 -2.67 -65.39
N ALA A 279 38.02 -2.93 -66.24
CA ALA A 279 38.16 -3.11 -67.69
C ALA A 279 37.47 -1.93 -68.42
N PRO A 280 37.89 -1.57 -69.66
CA PRO A 280 37.61 -0.26 -70.27
C PRO A 280 36.34 -0.29 -71.18
N PRO A 281 35.93 0.81 -71.85
CA PRO A 281 34.64 1.46 -71.65
C PRO A 281 33.58 1.16 -72.72
N GLY A 282 32.31 1.10 -72.31
CA GLY A 282 31.15 0.94 -73.19
C GLY A 282 29.96 1.78 -72.74
N THR A 283 29.96 3.03 -73.17
CA THR A 283 28.83 3.89 -73.56
C THR A 283 27.40 3.57 -73.09
N ARG A 284 26.80 4.58 -72.42
CA ARG A 284 25.40 5.09 -72.48
C ARG A 284 24.69 5.10 -71.10
N HIS A 285 24.54 6.26 -70.46
CA HIS A 285 23.48 7.27 -70.61
C HIS A 285 22.12 6.87 -69.98
N SER A 286 21.84 7.40 -68.77
CA SER A 286 20.59 8.06 -68.38
C SER A 286 20.64 8.49 -66.91
N THR A 287 20.93 9.77 -66.70
CA THR A 287 20.86 10.47 -65.42
C THR A 287 19.42 10.88 -65.14
N ILE A 288 18.85 10.39 -64.03
CA ILE A 288 17.67 11.01 -63.39
C ILE A 288 18.19 11.76 -62.16
N THR A 289 18.14 13.09 -62.26
CA THR A 289 18.51 14.05 -61.21
C THR A 289 17.33 14.20 -60.26
N TYR A 290 17.47 13.73 -59.01
CA TYR A 290 16.64 14.18 -57.90
C TYR A 290 17.42 15.20 -57.07
N THR A 291 16.98 16.46 -57.14
CA THR A 291 17.39 17.57 -56.27
C THR A 291 16.86 17.34 -54.86
N GLN A 292 17.76 17.04 -53.92
CA GLN A 292 17.50 17.21 -52.48
C GLN A 292 17.80 18.67 -52.07
N PRO A 293 16.93 19.33 -51.30
CA PRO A 293 17.26 20.62 -50.70
C PRO A 293 18.22 20.43 -49.52
N GLY A 294 19.39 21.06 -49.63
CA GLY A 294 20.43 21.07 -48.61
C GLY A 294 20.05 21.92 -47.40
N VAL A 295 20.16 21.33 -46.21
CA VAL A 295 20.18 22.05 -44.94
C VAL A 295 21.64 22.40 -44.65
N GLN A 296 21.93 23.71 -44.63
CA GLN A 296 23.25 24.24 -44.32
C GLN A 296 23.60 24.04 -42.83
N PRO A 297 24.80 23.55 -42.48
CA PRO A 297 25.34 23.73 -41.15
C PRO A 297 26.00 25.11 -41.03
N VAL A 298 25.53 25.89 -40.07
CA VAL A 298 26.17 27.15 -39.64
C VAL A 298 27.44 26.79 -38.87
N TYR A 299 28.60 27.15 -39.43
CA TYR A 299 29.87 27.14 -38.72
C TYR A 299 29.98 28.42 -37.88
N ALA A 300 29.97 28.28 -36.56
CA ALA A 300 30.44 29.32 -35.65
C ALA A 300 31.89 29.02 -35.24
N GLN A 301 32.77 29.96 -35.53
CA GLN A 301 34.20 29.95 -35.21
C GLN A 301 34.46 30.02 -33.70
N ALA A 302 35.36 29.14 -33.27
CA ALA A 302 36.49 29.33 -32.35
C ALA A 302 36.37 30.29 -31.14
N GLY A 303 36.53 29.71 -29.95
CA GLY A 303 37.03 30.44 -28.77
C GLY A 303 37.02 29.62 -27.48
N MET A 304 38.22 29.18 -27.06
CA MET A 304 38.66 28.81 -25.70
C MET A 304 38.70 27.32 -25.29
N PRO A 305 39.70 26.93 -24.44
CA PRO A 305 40.11 25.55 -24.27
C PRO A 305 39.43 24.84 -23.09
N ALA A 306 39.32 23.52 -23.24
CA ALA A 306 39.48 22.49 -22.22
C ALA A 306 38.91 22.74 -20.82
N ALA A 307 37.65 22.36 -20.62
CA ALA A 307 37.22 21.67 -19.39
C ALA A 307 35.93 20.90 -19.69
N SER A 308 36.00 19.58 -19.66
CA SER A 308 34.85 18.69 -19.69
C SER A 308 33.95 18.92 -18.47
N PRO A 309 32.67 19.33 -18.60
CA PRO A 309 31.76 19.30 -17.48
C PRO A 309 31.30 17.86 -17.29
N VAL A 310 31.80 17.23 -16.24
CA VAL A 310 31.15 16.06 -15.65
C VAL A 310 29.79 16.53 -15.12
N ILE A 311 28.73 16.27 -15.88
CA ILE A 311 27.36 16.50 -15.41
C ILE A 311 26.98 15.28 -14.56
N SER A 312 27.32 15.34 -13.28
CA SER A 312 26.74 14.46 -12.27
C SER A 312 25.33 14.96 -11.96
N VAL A 313 24.31 14.28 -12.47
CA VAL A 313 22.92 14.50 -12.03
C VAL A 313 22.73 13.79 -10.69
N THR A 314 23.02 14.47 -9.58
CA THR A 314 22.54 14.07 -8.26
C THR A 314 21.06 14.38 -8.18
N VAL A 315 20.24 13.34 -8.28
CA VAL A 315 18.81 13.40 -7.95
C VAL A 315 18.69 13.49 -6.42
N ASP A 316 18.86 14.70 -5.89
CA ASP A 316 18.45 15.01 -4.52
C ASP A 316 16.93 15.04 -4.46
N GLY A 317 16.35 13.86 -4.27
CA GLY A 317 14.93 13.65 -3.95
C GLY A 317 14.59 14.10 -2.52
N ALA A 318 14.97 15.32 -2.13
CA ALA A 318 14.52 15.94 -0.89
C ALA A 318 13.11 16.52 -1.11
N ARG A 319 12.09 15.66 -1.03
CA ARG A 319 10.71 16.10 -0.82
C ARG A 319 10.68 16.96 0.45
N ALA A 320 10.56 18.27 0.27
CA ALA A 320 10.22 19.22 1.32
C ALA A 320 8.86 18.83 1.92
N SER A 321 8.90 17.99 2.95
CA SER A 321 7.75 17.68 3.78
C SER A 321 7.39 18.94 4.54
N ARG A 322 6.35 19.65 4.07
CA ARG A 322 5.72 20.73 4.82
C ARG A 322 5.12 20.12 6.09
N SER A 323 5.90 20.13 7.18
CA SER A 323 5.45 19.79 8.52
C SER A 323 4.43 20.85 8.96
N ARG A 324 3.15 20.54 8.77
CA ARG A 324 2.04 21.33 9.30
C ARG A 324 2.00 21.12 10.81
N LYS A 325 2.50 22.10 11.58
CA LYS A 325 2.32 22.17 13.04
C LYS A 325 0.82 22.07 13.36
N LYS A 326 0.40 20.90 13.82
CA LYS A 326 -0.93 20.64 14.35
C LYS A 326 -0.88 21.03 15.83
N SER A 327 -1.38 22.21 16.16
CA SER A 327 -1.56 22.64 17.55
C SER A 327 -2.56 21.70 18.23
N GLY A 328 -2.06 20.74 19.00
CA GLY A 328 -2.85 19.88 19.86
C GLY A 328 -3.31 20.66 21.09
N GLY A 329 -4.43 21.37 20.96
CA GLY A 329 -5.19 21.88 22.11
C GLY A 329 -5.97 20.74 22.76
N GLY A 330 -5.29 19.94 23.59
CA GLY A 330 -5.93 18.95 24.45
C GLY A 330 -6.46 19.59 25.71
N SER A 331 -7.66 20.20 25.66
CA SER A 331 -8.39 20.57 26.87
C SER A 331 -8.93 19.30 27.53
N ARG A 332 -8.21 18.81 28.55
CA ARG A 332 -8.74 17.85 29.53
C ARG A 332 -9.89 18.52 30.29
N LEU A 333 -11.13 18.26 29.85
CA LEU A 333 -12.32 18.55 30.65
C LEU A 333 -12.34 17.56 31.83
N LYS A 334 -12.14 18.09 33.04
CA LYS A 334 -12.42 17.38 34.30
C LYS A 334 -13.93 17.21 34.43
N PRO A 335 -14.46 16.01 34.76
CA PRO A 335 -15.83 15.90 35.25
C PRO A 335 -15.86 16.39 36.71
N ALA A 336 -16.52 17.51 36.95
CA ALA A 336 -16.93 17.91 38.29
C ALA A 336 -18.31 17.30 38.55
N ILE A 337 -18.36 16.29 39.42
CA ILE A 337 -19.61 15.75 39.96
C ILE A 337 -19.89 16.56 41.23
N HIS A 338 -20.88 17.45 41.18
CA HIS A 338 -21.48 18.05 42.37
C HIS A 338 -22.67 17.19 42.78
N VAL A 339 -22.58 16.57 43.95
CA VAL A 339 -23.72 16.03 44.68
C VAL A 339 -24.20 17.13 45.62
N HIS A 340 -25.44 17.58 45.44
CA HIS A 340 -26.14 18.39 46.44
C HIS A 340 -26.84 17.44 47.41
N THR A 341 -26.54 17.60 48.69
CA THR A 341 -27.36 17.14 49.82
C THR A 341 -28.33 18.23 50.24
#